data_AF-A0A809RT21-F1
#
_entry.id   AF-A0A809RT21-F1
#
_cell.length_a   1.000
_cell.length_b   1.000
_cell.length_c   1.000
_cell.angle_alpha   90.00
_cell.angle_beta   90.00
_cell.angle_gamma   90.00
#
_symmetry.space_group_name_H-M   'P 1'
#
loop_
_entity.id
_entity.type
_entity.pdbx_description
1 polymer ?
#
loop_
_entity_poly.entity_id
_entity_poly.type
_entity_poly.pdbx_seq_one_letter_code
_entity_poly.pdbx_strand_id
1 'polypeptide(L)'
;MDKTNFKENTRYTVAWRATDGKIRPANIYVYKMFESAMIARMTDKAGFLYKIAYDDITKIVKEIAVETENQFHIPAAVLDEKVWKDRSMMERYSSSPHMGK
;
A
#
# COMPACT_ATOMS: atom_id res chain seq x y z
N MET A 1 3.19 5.14 13.32
CA MET A 1 4.17 4.03 13.20
C MET A 1 5.38 4.57 12.45
N ASP A 2 6.45 3.80 12.28
CA ASP A 2 7.60 4.21 11.49
C ASP A 2 7.90 3.23 10.33
N LYS A 3 8.86 3.61 9.49
CA LYS A 3 9.28 2.84 8.32
C LYS A 3 9.71 1.42 8.68
N THR A 4 10.37 1.21 9.82
CA THR A 4 10.95 -0.10 10.21
C THR A 4 9.87 -1.15 10.49
N ASN A 5 8.63 -0.73 10.73
CA ASN A 5 7.50 -1.63 10.94
C ASN A 5 6.96 -2.25 9.63
N PHE A 6 7.44 -1.81 8.47
CA PHE A 6 6.92 -2.24 7.17
C PHE A 6 8.01 -2.83 6.28
N LYS A 7 7.59 -3.63 5.30
CA LYS A 7 8.45 -4.21 4.26
C LYS A 7 7.77 -4.09 2.91
N GLU A 8 8.58 -3.87 1.88
CA GLU A 8 8.12 -3.96 0.49
C GLU A 8 7.62 -5.38 0.19
N ASN A 9 6.72 -5.49 -0.79
CA ASN A 9 6.12 -6.74 -1.26
C ASN A 9 5.41 -7.56 -0.15
N THR A 10 4.84 -6.87 0.83
CA THR A 10 4.18 -7.50 1.98
C THR A 10 2.73 -7.06 2.08
N ARG A 11 1.83 -7.99 2.42
CA ARG A 11 0.43 -7.70 2.73
C ARG A 11 0.29 -7.43 4.23
N TYR A 12 -0.45 -6.38 4.56
CA TYR A 12 -0.79 -6.03 5.92
C TYR A 12 -2.29 -5.86 6.09
N THR A 13 -2.80 -6.29 7.24
CA THR A 13 -4.08 -5.79 7.76
C THR A 13 -3.75 -4.75 8.81
N VAL A 14 -4.21 -3.52 8.61
CA VAL A 14 -3.86 -2.37 9.45
C VAL A 14 -5.10 -1.63 9.92
N ALA A 15 -4.99 -0.96 11.07
CA ALA A 15 -5.89 0.12 11.44
C ALA A 15 -5.34 1.42 10.85
N TRP A 16 -6.04 1.96 9.86
CA TRP A 16 -5.63 3.15 9.12
C TRP A 16 -6.55 4.32 9.45
N ARG A 17 -5.97 5.46 9.79
CA ARG A 17 -6.65 6.75 9.86
C ARG A 17 -6.80 7.30 8.45
N ALA A 18 -8.01 7.23 7.91
CA ALA A 18 -8.31 7.79 6.61
C ALA A 18 -8.29 9.33 6.65
N THR A 19 -8.33 9.96 5.47
CA THR A 19 -8.30 11.42 5.30
C THR A 19 -9.47 12.14 5.97
N ASP A 20 -10.59 11.45 6.23
CA ASP A 20 -11.73 11.96 7.00
C ASP A 20 -11.51 11.88 8.53
N GLY A 21 -10.31 11.51 8.96
CA GLY A 21 -9.92 11.38 10.37
C GLY A 21 -10.42 10.10 11.05
N LYS A 22 -11.27 9.31 10.38
CA LYS A 22 -11.82 8.07 10.95
C LYS A 22 -10.84 6.92 10.81
N ILE A 23 -10.73 6.14 11.88
CA ILE A 23 -9.92 4.92 11.89
C ILE A 23 -10.78 3.78 11.35
N ARG A 24 -10.26 3.08 10.34
CA ARG A 24 -10.92 1.91 9.74
C ARG A 24 -9.89 0.80 9.51
N PRO A 25 -10.30 -0.48 9.59
CA PRO A 25 -9.45 -1.56 9.12
C PRO A 25 -9.25 -1.43 7.61
N ALA A 26 -8.04 -1.75 7.15
CA ALA A 26 -7.67 -1.76 5.74
C ALA A 26 -6.74 -2.95 5.45
N ASN A 27 -6.96 -3.60 4.32
CA ASN A 27 -6.02 -4.59 3.80
C ASN A 27 -5.16 -3.94 2.71
N ILE A 28 -3.85 -3.86 2.96
CA ILE A 28 -2.91 -3.19 2.09
C ILE A 28 -1.83 -4.14 1.59
N TYR A 29 -1.35 -3.92 0.37
CA TYR A 29 -0.12 -4.50 -0.16
C TYR A 29 0.89 -3.39 -0.41
N VAL A 30 2.04 -3.45 0.25
CA VAL A 30 3.08 -2.43 0.15
C VAL A 30 3.95 -2.71 -1.07
N TYR A 31 4.00 -1.77 -2.01
CA TYR A 31 4.90 -1.87 -3.16
C TYR A 31 6.25 -1.22 -2.89
N LYS A 32 6.23 0.00 -2.36
CA LYS A 32 7.41 0.83 -2.20
C LYS A 32 7.36 1.61 -0.90
N MET A 33 8.51 1.75 -0.27
CA MET A 33 8.67 2.53 0.94
C MET A 33 9.58 3.72 0.70
N PHE A 34 9.08 4.91 1.02
CA PHE A 34 9.84 6.14 1.05
C PHE A 34 10.28 6.45 2.49
N GLU A 35 10.79 7.65 2.73
CA GLU A 35 11.24 8.05 4.07
C GLU A 35 10.07 8.29 5.02
N SER A 36 9.05 9.03 4.57
CA SER A 36 7.90 9.45 5.39
C SER A 36 6.59 8.71 5.10
N ALA A 37 6.54 7.96 4.00
CA ALA A 37 5.33 7.31 3.53
C ALA A 37 5.63 6.05 2.72
N MET A 38 4.59 5.26 2.47
CA MET A 38 4.64 4.09 1.59
C MET A 38 3.61 4.20 0.47
N ILE A 39 3.90 3.57 -0.65
CA ILE A 39 2.92 3.33 -1.72
C ILE A 39 2.35 1.94 -1.53
N ALA A 40 1.05 1.87 -1.28
CA ALA A 40 0.35 0.64 -1.03
C ALA A 40 -0.93 0.54 -1.87
N ARG A 41 -1.28 -0.67 -2.28
CA ARG A 41 -2.60 -0.99 -2.86
C ARG A 41 -3.55 -1.44 -1.79
N MET A 42 -4.75 -0.88 -1.81
CA MET A 42 -5.86 -1.43 -1.04
C MET A 42 -6.36 -2.69 -1.75
N THR A 43 -6.26 -3.85 -1.08
CA THR A 43 -6.72 -5.12 -1.65
C THR A 43 -8.23 -5.32 -1.46
N ASP A 44 -8.85 -4.53 -0.59
CA ASP A 44 -10.29 -4.53 -0.31
C ASP A 44 -11.10 -3.52 -1.14
N LYS A 45 -10.45 -2.49 -1.69
CA LYS A 45 -11.09 -1.40 -2.44
C LYS A 45 -10.51 -1.25 -3.83
N ALA A 46 -11.22 -1.76 -4.84
CA ALA A 46 -11.02 -1.55 -6.29
C ALA A 46 -9.57 -1.66 -6.84
N GLY A 47 -8.59 -2.07 -6.03
CA GLY A 47 -7.18 -2.11 -6.37
C GLY A 47 -6.46 -0.76 -6.45
N PHE A 48 -7.00 0.31 -5.85
CA PHE A 48 -6.37 1.65 -5.94
C PHE A 48 -5.05 1.73 -5.18
N LEU A 49 -4.13 2.55 -5.70
CA LEU A 49 -2.86 2.86 -5.06
C LEU A 49 -3.01 4.11 -4.18
N TYR A 50 -2.44 4.05 -3.00
CA TYR A 50 -2.43 5.14 -2.02
C TYR A 50 -1.02 5.40 -1.53
N LYS A 51 -0.72 6.68 -1.34
CA LYS A 51 0.41 7.13 -0.53
C LYS A 51 -0.08 7.25 0.90
N ILE A 52 0.45 6.41 1.78
CA ILE A 52 0.04 6.32 3.19
C ILE A 52 1.23 6.75 4.05
N ALA A 53 1.05 7.77 4.87
CA ALA A 53 2.04 8.16 5.87
C ALA A 53 2.12 7.08 6.96
N TYR A 54 3.31 6.81 7.49
CA TYR A 54 3.46 5.81 8.56
C TYR A 54 2.68 6.19 9.83
N ASP A 55 2.49 7.49 10.06
CA ASP A 55 1.71 8.03 11.18
C ASP A 55 0.21 7.82 11.05
N ASP A 56 -0.29 7.63 9.84
CA ASP A 56 -1.71 7.31 9.62
C ASP A 56 -2.02 5.86 9.98
N ILE A 57 -1.02 4.99 10.09
CA ILE A 57 -1.19 3.63 10.59
C ILE A 57 -1.06 3.62 12.10
N THR A 58 -2.15 3.28 12.78
CA THR A 58 -2.22 3.23 14.24
C THR A 58 -1.88 1.86 14.80
N LYS A 59 -2.12 0.79 14.03
CA LYS A 59 -1.84 -0.58 14.43
C LYS A 59 -1.67 -1.51 13.22
N ILE A 60 -0.71 -2.44 13.31
CA ILE A 60 -0.62 -3.60 12.44
C ILE A 60 -1.33 -4.77 13.12
N VAL A 61 -2.31 -5.35 12.45
CA VAL A 61 -3.08 -6.51 12.93
C VAL A 61 -2.50 -7.81 12.40
N LYS A 62 -2.05 -7.81 11.14
CA LYS A 62 -1.49 -8.97 10.46
C LYS A 62 -0.42 -8.55 9.47
N GLU A 63 0.66 -9.33 9.37
CA GLU A 63 1.72 -9.23 8.37
C GLU A 63 1.80 -10.56 7.60
N ILE A 64 1.85 -10.51 6.27
CA ILE A 64 2.03 -11.68 5.41
C ILE A 64 2.98 -11.29 4.28
N ALA A 65 4.21 -11.80 4.30
CA ALA A 65 5.14 -11.64 3.19
C ALA A 65 4.60 -12.33 1.94
N VAL A 66 4.70 -11.69 0.78
CA VAL A 66 4.23 -12.26 -0.48
C VAL A 66 5.41 -12.81 -1.28
N GLU A 67 5.36 -14.10 -1.57
CA GLU A 67 6.30 -14.79 -2.44
C GLU A 67 6.35 -14.14 -3.81
N THR A 68 7.54 -14.11 -4.43
CA THR A 68 7.82 -13.41 -5.69
C THR A 68 6.80 -13.70 -6.79
N GLU A 69 6.37 -14.95 -6.92
CA GLU A 69 5.41 -15.41 -7.94
C GLU A 69 3.99 -14.84 -7.76
N ASN A 70 3.68 -14.37 -6.54
CA ASN A 70 2.40 -13.82 -6.15
C ASN A 70 2.45 -12.29 -5.97
N GLN A 71 3.60 -11.67 -6.22
CA GLN A 71 3.77 -10.23 -6.12
C GLN A 71 2.99 -9.52 -7.22
N PHE A 72 2.40 -8.39 -6.85
CA PHE A 72 1.76 -7.54 -7.83
C PHE A 72 2.85 -6.76 -8.56
N HIS A 73 2.82 -6.77 -9.89
CA HIS A 73 3.73 -5.97 -10.69
C HIS A 73 3.04 -4.69 -11.17
N ILE A 74 3.70 -3.56 -10.97
CA ILE A 74 3.36 -2.28 -11.59
C ILE A 74 4.63 -1.64 -12.15
N PRO A 75 4.54 -0.80 -13.18
CA PRO A 75 5.73 -0.19 -13.77
C PRO A 75 6.50 0.63 -12.72
N ALA A 76 7.83 0.52 -12.71
CA ALA A 76 8.68 1.23 -11.75
C ALA A 76 8.48 2.75 -11.80
N ALA A 77 8.19 3.31 -12.98
CA ALA A 77 7.87 4.73 -13.15
C ALA A 77 6.64 5.19 -12.34
N VAL A 78 5.73 4.27 -12.00
CA VAL A 78 4.57 4.57 -11.13
C VAL A 78 4.99 4.68 -9.68
N LEU A 79 6.07 4.00 -9.29
CA LEU A 79 6.61 4.00 -7.93
C LEU A 79 7.70 5.06 -7.72
N ASP A 80 7.93 5.91 -8.71
CA ASP A 80 8.84 7.05 -8.58
C ASP A 80 8.25 8.08 -7.61
N GLU A 81 9.04 8.47 -6.61
CA GLU A 81 8.63 9.43 -5.59
C GLU A 81 8.15 10.76 -6.18
N LYS A 82 8.72 11.20 -7.32
CA LYS A 82 8.32 12.43 -8.01
C LYS A 82 6.88 12.40 -8.47
N VAL A 83 6.37 11.23 -8.85
CA VAL A 83 4.96 11.05 -9.27
C VAL A 83 4.01 11.23 -8.08
N TRP A 84 4.48 10.94 -6.87
CA TRP A 84 3.72 10.98 -5.62
C TRP A 84 3.97 12.22 -4.78
N LYS A 85 4.66 13.24 -5.33
CA LYS A 85 4.91 14.50 -4.63
C LYS A 85 3.62 15.18 -4.21
N ASP A 86 2.70 15.36 -5.16
CA ASP A 86 1.42 16.07 -4.96
C ASP A 86 0.20 15.12 -4.94
N ARG A 87 0.43 13.79 -5.02
CA ARG A 87 -0.63 12.78 -5.11
C ARG A 87 -0.74 11.96 -3.84
N SER A 88 -1.97 11.77 -3.36
CA SER A 88 -2.30 10.87 -2.24
C SER A 88 -2.94 9.55 -2.70
N MET A 89 -3.53 9.54 -3.89
CA MET A 89 -4.19 8.38 -4.48
C MET A 89 -3.98 8.35 -5.99
N MET A 90 -3.88 7.14 -6.55
CA MET A 90 -3.92 6.92 -7.99
C MET A 90 -4.83 5.75 -8.33
N GLU A 91 -5.80 6.01 -9.19
CA GLU A 91 -6.61 4.98 -9.82
C GLU A 91 -5.78 4.31 -10.93
N ARG A 92 -5.29 3.11 -10.66
CA ARG A 92 -4.60 2.31 -11.67
C ARG A 92 -4.97 0.85 -11.53
N TYR A 93 -5.40 0.25 -12.63
CA TYR A 93 -5.54 -1.20 -12.73
C TYR A 93 -4.14 -1.84 -12.65
N SER A 94 -3.77 -2.33 -11.47
CA SER A 94 -2.70 -3.31 -11.33
C SER A 94 -3.31 -4.70 -11.48
N SER A 95 -2.95 -5.41 -12.55
CA SER A 95 -3.34 -6.80 -12.74
C SER A 95 -2.57 -7.68 -11.75
N SER A 96 -3.27 -8.44 -10.90
CA SER A 96 -2.66 -9.58 -10.20
C SER A 96 -2.38 -10.67 -11.23
N PRO A 97 -1.20 -11.30 -11.24
CA PRO A 97 -0.94 -12.42 -12.15
C PRO A 97 -1.92 -13.59 -11.96
N HIS A 98 -2.40 -13.82 -10.73
CA HIS A 98 -3.18 -15.02 -10.35
C HIS A 98 -4.59 -14.73 -9.80
N MET A 99 -5.16 -13.54 -10.02
CA MET A 99 -6.57 -13.25 -9.73
C MET A 99 -7.28 -12.57 -10.92
N GLY A 100 -7.14 -13.17 -12.10
CA GLY A 100 -8.13 -13.05 -13.17
C GLY A 100 -9.25 -14.05 -12.91
N LYS A 101 -10.49 -13.67 -13.25
CA LYS A 101 -11.74 -14.44 -13.10
C LYS A 101 -11.62 -15.96 -13.17
#